data_AF-A0A2S5QZR3-F1
#
_entry.id   AF-A0A2S5QZR3-F1
#
_cell.length_a   1.000
_cell.length_b   1.000
_cell.length_c   1.000
_cell.angle_alpha   90.00
_cell.angle_beta   90.00
_cell.angle_gamma   90.00
#
_symmetry.space_group_name_H-M   'P 1'
#
loop_
_entity.id
_entity.type
_entity.pdbx_description
1 polymer ?
#
loop_
_entity_poly.entity_id
_entity_poly.type
_entity_poly.pdbx_seq_one_letter_code
_entity_poly.pdbx_strand_id
1 'polypeptide(L)' 'MKIRTPDDEYIKAAQKLSDDQKDRLLSRMRGKLTRILEEEKYTTIEALAIQLEIEDADLADWREKMSEIKEKSKKKS' A
#
# COMPACT_ATOMS: atom_id res chain seq x y z
N MET A 1 -4.61 -9.69 7.29
CA MET A 1 -4.23 -8.36 7.81
C MET A 1 -5.02 -8.04 9.07
N LYS A 2 -4.30 -7.83 10.18
CA LYS A 2 -4.77 -6.95 11.26
C LYS A 2 -4.60 -5.54 10.73
N ILE A 3 -5.70 -4.82 10.57
CA ILE A 3 -5.64 -3.43 10.14
C ILE A 3 -5.28 -2.64 11.38
N ARG A 4 -4.10 -2.03 11.35
CA ARG A 4 -3.47 -1.30 12.45
C ARG A 4 -3.34 0.16 12.00
N THR A 5 -3.17 1.06 12.96
CA THR A 5 -2.88 2.47 12.65
C THR A 5 -1.63 2.52 11.77
N PRO A 6 -1.68 3.18 10.59
CA PRO A 6 -0.53 3.27 9.69
C PRO A 6 0.56 4.14 10.31
N ASP A 7 1.82 3.92 9.89
CA ASP A 7 2.92 4.74 10.38
C ASP A 7 2.75 6.22 9.99
N ASP A 8 3.26 7.11 10.85
CA ASP A 8 3.19 8.56 10.67
C ASP A 8 3.77 9.04 9.33
N GLU A 9 4.74 8.30 8.79
CA GLU A 9 5.34 8.59 7.49
C GLU A 9 4.33 8.42 6.35
N TYR A 10 3.54 7.35 6.37
CA TYR A 10 2.49 7.10 5.39
C TYR A 10 1.31 8.04 5.57
N ILE A 11 0.99 8.45 6.81
CA ILE A 11 -0.01 9.49 7.08
C ILE A 11 0.41 10.82 6.42
N LYS A 12 1.66 11.24 6.62
CA LYS A 12 2.20 12.45 5.98
C LYS A 12 2.24 12.33 4.46
N ALA A 13 2.57 11.14 3.94
CA ALA A 13 2.54 10.88 2.50
C ALA A 13 1.12 11.01 1.94
N ALA A 14 0.13 10.39 2.59
CA ALA A 14 -1.27 10.45 2.20
C ALA A 14 -1.83 11.89 2.24
N GLN A 15 -1.42 12.70 3.21
CA GLN A 15 -1.79 14.13 3.28
C GLN A 15 -1.22 14.97 2.14
N LYS A 16 -0.06 14.59 1.59
CA LYS A 16 0.60 15.29 0.48
C LYS A 16 0.05 14.90 -0.89
N LEU A 17 -0.78 13.86 -0.97
CA LEU A 17 -1.40 13.45 -2.23
C LEU A 17 -2.41 14.51 -2.71
N SER A 18 -2.45 14.74 -4.02
CA SER A 18 -3.54 15.50 -4.63
C SER A 18 -4.84 14.71 -4.59
N ASP A 19 -5.98 15.38 -4.73
CA ASP A 19 -7.29 14.71 -4.65
C ASP A 19 -7.45 13.64 -5.73
N ASP A 20 -6.99 13.89 -6.97
CA ASP A 20 -6.90 12.87 -8.02
C ASP A 20 -6.05 11.64 -7.63
N GLN A 21 -4.96 11.84 -6.89
CA GLN A 21 -4.11 10.74 -6.42
C GLN A 21 -4.82 9.95 -5.33
N LYS A 22 -5.52 10.64 -4.42
CA LYS A 22 -6.33 10.01 -3.37
C LYS A 22 -7.44 9.17 -4.00
N ASP A 23 -8.20 9.71 -4.95
CA ASP A 23 -9.30 8.99 -5.62
C ASP A 23 -8.81 7.76 -6.37
N ARG A 24 -7.67 7.88 -7.07
CA ARG A 24 -7.02 6.72 -7.71
C ARG A 24 -6.59 5.66 -6.71
N LEU A 25 -6.07 6.08 -5.54
CA LEU A 25 -5.64 5.15 -4.50
C LEU A 25 -6.84 4.46 -3.82
N LEU A 26 -7.90 5.21 -3.51
CA LEU A 26 -9.16 4.69 -3.00
C LEU A 26 -9.78 3.67 -3.96
N SER A 27 -9.72 3.93 -5.27
CA SER A 27 -10.21 2.99 -6.30
C SER A 27 -9.42 1.68 -6.36
N ARG A 28 -8.17 1.67 -5.90
CA ARG A 28 -7.30 0.47 -5.85
C ARG A 28 -7.36 -0.25 -4.51
N MET A 29 -7.96 0.35 -3.49
CA MET A 29 -8.11 -0.28 -2.18
C MET A 29 -8.85 -1.60 -2.31
N ARG A 30 -8.26 -2.64 -1.72
CA ARG A 30 -8.86 -3.98 -1.73
C ARG A 30 -9.97 -4.07 -0.68
N GLY A 31 -11.06 -4.75 -1.02
CA GLY A 31 -12.37 -4.62 -0.39
C GLY A 31 -12.46 -4.64 1.14
N LYS A 32 -11.52 -5.27 1.87
CA LYS A 32 -11.53 -5.21 3.34
C LYS A 32 -11.23 -3.80 3.87
N LEU A 33 -10.40 -3.03 3.18
CA LEU A 33 -10.07 -1.65 3.54
C LEU A 33 -11.22 -0.71 3.20
N THR A 34 -11.81 -0.88 2.01
CA THR A 34 -13.01 -0.13 1.55
C THR A 34 -14.18 -0.29 2.51
N ARG A 35 -14.47 -1.53 2.93
CA ARG A 35 -15.56 -1.81 3.86
C ARG A 35 -15.35 -1.20 5.24
N ILE A 36 -14.11 -1.02 5.69
CA ILE A 36 -13.83 -0.42 7.00
C ILE A 36 -13.89 1.11 6.95
N LEU A 37 -13.53 1.70 5.80
CA LEU A 37 -13.80 3.10 5.51
C LEU A 37 -15.32 3.37 5.55
N GLU A 38 -16.13 2.50 4.93
CA GLU A 38 -17.60 2.57 4.98
C GLU A 38 -18.18 2.39 6.38
N GLU A 39 -17.54 1.57 7.23
CA GLU A 39 -17.89 1.43 8.65
C GLU A 39 -17.45 2.64 9.52
N GLU A 40 -16.94 3.73 8.91
CA GLU A 40 -16.43 4.96 9.56
C GLU A 40 -15.38 4.73 10.66
N LYS A 41 -14.74 3.57 10.66
CA LYS A 41 -13.73 3.21 11.67
C LYS A 41 -12.39 3.90 11.45
N TYR A 42 -12.15 4.43 10.25
CA TYR A 42 -10.94 5.16 9.88
C TYR A 42 -11.28 6.37 9.03
N THR A 43 -10.48 7.41 9.16
CA THR A 43 -10.52 8.56 8.26
C THR A 43 -9.97 8.19 6.87
N THR A 44 -10.33 8.96 5.84
CA THR A 44 -9.82 8.79 4.49
C THR A 44 -8.28 8.80 4.45
N ILE A 45 -7.64 9.68 5.24
CA ILE A 45 -6.18 9.78 5.31
C ILE A 45 -5.55 8.51 5.89
N GLU A 46 -6.12 7.96 6.97
CA GLU A 46 -5.64 6.70 7.55
C GLU A 46 -5.80 5.54 6.58
N ALA A 47 -6.95 5.45 5.89
CA ALA A 47 -7.17 4.40 4.90
C ALA A 47 -6.19 4.50 3.73
N LEU A 48 -5.93 5.71 3.23
CA LEU A 48 -4.92 5.96 2.19
C LEU A 48 -3.52 5.58 2.66
N ALA A 49 -3.16 5.93 3.90
CA ALA A 49 -1.86 5.61 4.48
C ALA A 49 -1.66 4.09 4.64
N ILE A 50 -2.69 3.37 5.10
CA ILE A 50 -2.65 1.89 5.16
C ILE A 50 -2.49 1.29 3.75
N GLN A 51 -3.19 1.83 2.76
CA GLN A 51 -3.07 1.35 1.38
C GLN A 51 -1.66 1.57 0.82
N LEU A 52 -1.02 2.71 1.12
CA LEU A 52 0.37 2.99 0.72
C LEU A 52 1.35 2.00 1.35
N GLU A 53 1.20 1.72 2.65
CA GLU A 53 2.06 0.77 3.37
C GLU A 53 1.96 -0.64 2.78
N ILE A 54 0.74 -1.07 2.42
CA ILE A 54 0.51 -2.37 1.78
C ILE A 54 1.18 -2.43 0.40
N GLU A 55 1.01 -1.38 -0.42
CA GLU A 55 1.59 -1.33 -1.75
C GLU A 55 3.12 -1.30 -1.71
N ASP A 56 3.72 -0.62 -0.73
CA ASP A 56 5.17 -0.59 -0.55
C ASP A 56 5.72 -1.96 -0.13
N ALA A 57 5.03 -2.65 0.79
CA ALA A 57 5.38 -4.02 1.18
C ALA A 57 5.27 -5.00 -0.01
N ASP A 58 4.17 -4.94 -0.78
CA ASP A 58 3.98 -5.76 -1.99
C ASP A 58 5.09 -5.47 -3.03
N LEU A 59 5.50 -4.20 -3.18
CA LEU A 59 6.58 -3.78 -4.08
C LEU A 59 7.94 -4.31 -3.61
N ALA A 60 8.22 -4.26 -2.31
CA ALA A 60 9.45 -4.78 -1.71
C ALA A 60 9.57 -6.29 -1.92
N ASP A 61 8.50 -7.04 -1.63
CA ASP A 61 8.41 -8.48 -1.88
C ASP A 61 8.64 -8.82 -3.35
N TRP A 62 8.05 -8.03 -4.26
CA TRP A 62 8.24 -8.23 -5.70
C TRP A 62 9.70 -7.99 -6.12
N ARG A 63 10.34 -6.94 -5.60
CA ARG A 63 11.76 -6.63 -5.87
C ARG A 63 12.68 -7.75 -5.39
N GLU A 64 12.43 -8.30 -4.20
CA GLU A 64 13.20 -9.43 -3.67
C GLU A 64 13.07 -10.66 -4.57
N LYS A 65 11.84 -11.07 -4.90
CA LYS A 65 11.57 -12.20 -5.81
C LYS A 65 12.21 -11.99 -7.19
N MET A 66 12.14 -10.78 -7.73
CA MET A 66 12.73 -10.46 -9.03
C MET A 66 14.26 -10.49 -8.99
N SER A 67 14.87 -10.04 -7.89
CA SER A 67 16.32 -10.15 -7.67
C SER A 67 16.76 -11.61 -7.63
N GLU A 68 16.04 -12.47 -6.89
CA GLU A 68 16.34 -13.91 -6.86
C GLU A 68 16.26 -14.57 -8.24
N ILE A 69 15.22 -14.25 -9.01
CA ILE A 69 15.06 -14.78 -10.37
C ILE A 69 16.25 -14.37 -11.25
N LYS A 70 16.68 -13.10 -11.14
CA LYS A 70 17.82 -12.56 -11.88
C LYS A 70 19.14 -13.21 -11.48
N GLU A 71 19.36 -13.51 -10.20
CA GLU A 71 20.54 -14.26 -9.78
C GLU A 71 20.52 -15.72 -10.24
N LYS A 72 19.35 -16.38 -10.16
CA LYS A 72 19.15 -17.76 -10.61
C LYS A 72 19.32 -17.88 -12.14
N SER A 73 18.94 -16.87 -12.92
CA SER A 73 19.18 -16.86 -14.36
C SER A 73 20.65 -16.62 -14.71
N LYS A 74 21.36 -15.79 -13.94
CA LYS A 74 22.78 -15.52 -14.12
C LYS A 74 23.68 -16.69 -13.72
N LYS A 75 23.26 -17.53 -12.75
CA LYS A 75 23.95 -18.76 -12.34
C LYS A 75 23.72 -19.96 -13.27
N LYS A 76 22.74 -19.88 -14.18
CA LYS A 76 22.44 -20.92 -15.17
C LYS A 76 23.06 -20.68 -16.55
N SER A 77 23.86 -19.63 -16.71
CA SER A 77 24.51 -19.26 -17.97
C SER A 77 26.03 -19.35 -17.88
#